data_AF-A0A660W149-F1
#
_entry.id   AF-A0A660W149-F1
#
_cell.length_a   1.000
_cell.length_b   1.000
_cell.length_c   1.000
_cell.angle_alpha   90.00
_cell.angle_beta   90.00
_cell.angle_gamma   90.00
#
_symmetry.space_group_name_H-M   'P 1'
#
loop_
_entity.id
_entity.type
_entity.pdbx_description
1 polymer ?
#
loop_
_entity_poly.entity_id
_entity_poly.type
_entity_poly.pdbx_seq_one_letter_code
_entity_poly.pdbx_strand_id
1 'polypeptide(L)'
;DLDGKKPADVTNTIGSSHGGYYKASEVVQNIVYRDLLPMLNRIASRGVAIILLAHAANTKMTSPEGFDIRLAGPDIPNWILPPFIEWADAVLYASRDGEQRVLRAEGTNVILAKNRYSLPAELPLSWQGFVNAMTSNPTNTANRKAQTNG
;
A
#
# COMPACT_ATOMS: atom_id res chain seq x y z
N ASP A 1 -28.12 15.05 -39.54
CA ASP A 1 -26.68 14.77 -39.36
C ASP A 1 -26.08 15.67 -38.30
N LEU A 2 -26.00 15.14 -37.09
CA LEU A 2 -25.45 15.83 -35.93
C LEU A 2 -24.24 15.05 -35.41
N ASP A 3 -23.10 15.71 -35.54
CA ASP A 3 -21.86 15.63 -34.77
C ASP A 3 -21.40 14.28 -34.21
N GLY A 4 -20.32 13.79 -34.83
CA GLY A 4 -19.50 12.69 -34.35
C GLY A 4 -18.89 12.98 -32.98
N LYS A 5 -19.38 12.27 -31.96
CA LYS A 5 -18.74 12.21 -30.65
C LYS A 5 -17.53 11.27 -30.69
N LYS A 6 -16.37 11.80 -30.31
CA LYS A 6 -15.12 11.04 -30.12
C LYS A 6 -15.19 10.20 -28.84
N PRO A 7 -14.56 9.01 -28.79
CA PRO A 7 -14.74 8.03 -27.71
C PRO A 7 -13.93 8.32 -26.43
N ALA A 8 -13.57 9.58 -26.15
CA ALA A 8 -12.63 9.92 -25.07
C ALA A 8 -13.21 10.88 -24.01
N ASP A 9 -14.53 11.11 -24.00
CA ASP A 9 -15.15 12.08 -23.09
C ASP A 9 -15.71 11.37 -21.84
N VAL A 10 -14.83 11.07 -20.87
CA VAL A 10 -15.14 10.33 -19.64
C VAL A 10 -15.72 11.23 -18.54
N THR A 11 -16.10 12.48 -18.85
CA THR A 11 -16.44 13.49 -17.83
C THR A 11 -17.93 13.88 -17.79
N ASN A 12 -18.79 13.27 -18.61
CA ASN A 12 -20.22 13.61 -18.63
C ASN A 12 -21.15 12.45 -18.21
N THR A 13 -21.03 12.04 -16.95
CA THR A 13 -22.11 11.31 -16.25
C THR A 13 -22.61 12.12 -15.05
N ILE A 14 -22.82 13.42 -15.26
CA ILE A 14 -23.59 14.28 -14.37
C ILE A 14 -25.05 14.19 -14.85
N GLY A 15 -25.83 13.25 -14.29
CA GLY A 15 -27.26 13.17 -14.61
C GLY A 15 -27.94 11.82 -14.32
N SER A 16 -28.12 11.46 -13.05
CA SER A 16 -29.36 10.79 -12.58
C SER A 16 -29.28 10.55 -11.06
N SER A 17 -29.90 11.46 -10.34
CA SER A 17 -30.10 11.46 -8.90
C SER A 17 -30.99 10.31 -8.44
N HIS A 18 -30.43 9.11 -8.24
CA HIS A 18 -30.97 8.09 -7.31
C HIS A 18 -30.05 6.86 -7.02
N GLY A 19 -28.80 6.84 -7.52
CA GLY A 19 -27.87 5.69 -7.35
C GLY A 19 -26.49 6.06 -6.76
N GLY A 20 -26.44 7.09 -5.92
CA GLY A 20 -25.34 8.05 -5.79
C GLY A 20 -24.10 7.72 -4.94
N TYR A 21 -23.79 6.47 -4.59
CA TYR A 21 -22.51 6.17 -3.90
C TYR A 21 -21.87 4.88 -4.40
N TYR A 22 -22.67 3.80 -4.50
CA TYR A 22 -22.20 2.48 -4.93
C TYR A 22 -21.67 2.46 -6.37
N LYS A 23 -22.29 3.20 -7.29
CA LYS A 23 -21.79 3.33 -8.67
C LYS A 23 -20.47 4.11 -8.74
N ALA A 24 -20.31 5.13 -7.90
CA ALA A 24 -19.08 5.91 -7.86
C ALA A 24 -17.91 5.07 -7.30
N SER A 25 -18.15 4.28 -6.25
CA SER A 25 -17.14 3.35 -5.74
C SER A 25 -16.76 2.29 -6.76
N GLU A 26 -17.71 1.73 -7.50
CA GLU A 26 -17.42 0.73 -8.55
C GLU A 26 -16.58 1.32 -9.68
N VAL A 27 -16.90 2.55 -10.12
CA VAL A 27 -16.12 3.27 -11.13
C VAL A 27 -14.69 3.51 -10.65
N VAL A 28 -14.50 4.00 -9.41
CA VAL A 28 -13.16 4.24 -8.85
C VAL A 28 -12.38 2.93 -8.70
N GLN A 29 -13.04 1.86 -8.24
CA GLN A 29 -12.41 0.55 -8.13
C GLN A 29 -11.93 0.07 -9.51
N ASN A 30 -12.77 0.19 -10.54
CA ASN A 30 -12.39 -0.16 -11.91
C ASN A 30 -11.19 0.66 -12.41
N ILE A 31 -11.15 1.97 -12.15
CA ILE A 31 -10.00 2.82 -12.49
C ILE A 31 -8.73 2.34 -11.76
N VAL A 32 -8.83 2.00 -10.47
CA VAL A 32 -7.69 1.50 -9.69
C VAL A 32 -7.11 0.23 -10.32
N TYR A 33 -7.96 -0.75 -10.61
CA TYR A 33 -7.52 -2.04 -11.15
C TYR A 33 -7.10 -2.00 -12.61
N ARG A 34 -7.80 -1.24 -13.46
CA ARG A 34 -7.59 -1.27 -14.92
C ARG A 34 -6.56 -0.25 -15.38
N ASP A 35 -6.41 0.86 -14.67
CA ASP A 35 -5.59 1.98 -15.12
C ASP A 35 -4.46 2.29 -14.15
N LEU A 36 -4.79 2.61 -12.89
CA LEU A 36 -3.82 3.15 -11.92
C LEU A 36 -2.74 2.13 -11.55
N LEU A 37 -3.11 0.96 -11.04
CA LEU A 37 -2.12 -0.06 -10.64
C LEU A 37 -1.28 -0.55 -11.83
N PRO A 38 -1.85 -0.84 -13.02
CA PRO A 38 -1.05 -1.15 -14.20
C PRO A 38 -0.10 -0.03 -14.61
N MET A 39 -0.52 1.24 -14.50
CA MET A 39 0.36 2.39 -14.77
C MET A 39 1.52 2.46 -13.78
N LEU A 40 1.25 2.32 -12.47
CA LEU A 40 2.30 2.27 -11.45
C LEU A 40 3.25 1.09 -11.69
N ASN A 41 2.72 -0.08 -12.06
CA ASN A 41 3.54 -1.25 -12.39
C ASN A 41 4.47 -1.00 -13.59
N ARG A 42 3.99 -0.29 -14.63
CA ARG A 42 4.85 0.11 -15.76
C ARG A 42 5.99 1.01 -15.33
N ILE A 43 5.74 1.95 -14.41
CA ILE A 43 6.78 2.82 -13.86
C ILE A 43 7.78 1.98 -13.04
N ALA A 44 7.28 1.13 -12.13
CA ALA A 44 8.11 0.26 -11.30
C ALA A 44 8.99 -0.70 -12.13
N SER A 45 8.44 -1.26 -13.22
CA SER A 45 9.17 -2.17 -14.12
C SER A 45 10.37 -1.53 -14.82
N ARG A 46 10.45 -0.19 -14.84
CA ARG A 46 11.60 0.57 -15.35
C ARG A 46 12.69 0.81 -14.29
N GLY A 47 12.58 0.18 -13.12
CA GLY A 47 13.51 0.34 -12.01
C GLY A 47 13.27 1.60 -11.17
N VAL A 48 12.12 2.27 -11.33
CA VAL A 48 11.77 3.46 -10.54
C VAL A 48 11.06 3.02 -9.26
N ALA A 49 11.62 3.38 -8.11
CA ALA A 49 10.97 3.16 -6.82
C ALA A 49 9.73 4.07 -6.68
N ILE A 50 8.61 3.49 -6.24
CA ILE A 50 7.37 4.22 -5.98
C ILE A 50 7.11 4.19 -4.48
N ILE A 51 6.99 5.37 -3.88
CA ILE A 51 6.64 5.53 -2.46
C ILE A 51 5.32 6.29 -2.39
N LEU A 52 4.30 5.63 -1.86
CA LEU A 52 2.99 6.24 -1.61
C LEU A 52 2.89 6.61 -0.14
N LEU A 53 2.47 7.84 0.14
CA LEU A 53 2.23 8.34 1.50
C LEU A 53 0.73 8.48 1.71
N ALA A 54 0.25 7.98 2.85
CA ALA A 54 -1.13 8.13 3.30
C ALA A 54 -1.12 8.48 4.79
N HIS A 55 -2.13 9.22 5.23
CA HIS A 55 -2.35 9.39 6.66
C HIS A 55 -2.70 8.06 7.32
N ALA A 56 -2.45 7.95 8.62
CA ALA A 56 -2.88 6.78 9.38
C ALA A 56 -4.31 6.98 9.87
N ALA A 57 -5.22 6.08 9.51
CA ALA A 57 -6.55 5.99 10.08
C ALA A 57 -6.67 4.76 10.99
N ASN A 58 -7.46 4.89 12.04
CA ASN A 58 -7.77 3.79 12.96
C ASN A 58 -9.13 3.19 12.60
N THR A 59 -9.13 1.98 12.05
CA THR A 59 -10.36 1.22 11.81
C THR A 59 -10.70 0.42 13.06
N LYS A 60 -11.94 0.55 13.56
CA LYS A 60 -12.44 -0.31 14.64
C LYS A 60 -12.72 -1.70 14.07
N MET A 61 -12.14 -2.70 14.71
CA MET A 61 -12.33 -4.12 14.41
C MET A 61 -12.80 -4.78 15.70
N THR A 62 -13.95 -5.43 15.67
CA THR A 62 -14.41 -6.24 16.81
C THR A 62 -13.78 -7.61 16.69
N SER A 63 -13.02 -8.03 17.70
CA SER A 63 -12.42 -9.35 17.74
C SER A 63 -13.49 -10.44 17.92
N PRO A 64 -13.20 -11.72 17.56
CA PRO A 64 -14.13 -12.83 17.80
C PRO A 64 -14.57 -12.97 19.27
N GLU A 65 -13.73 -12.52 20.20
CA GLU A 65 -13.96 -12.54 21.65
C GLU A 65 -14.78 -11.32 22.13
N GLY A 66 -15.18 -10.42 21.23
CA GLY A 66 -16.04 -9.27 21.52
C GLY A 66 -15.30 -8.00 21.97
N PHE A 67 -13.96 -7.96 21.87
CA PHE A 67 -13.19 -6.77 22.22
C PHE A 67 -13.03 -5.83 21.03
N ASP A 68 -13.17 -4.52 21.28
CA ASP A 68 -12.91 -3.49 20.27
C ASP A 68 -11.40 -3.24 20.14
N ILE A 69 -10.82 -3.66 19.02
CA ILE A 69 -9.43 -3.41 18.65
C ILE A 69 -9.39 -2.29 17.61
N ARG A 70 -8.40 -1.41 17.72
CA ARG A 70 -8.14 -0.38 16.71
C ARG A 70 -6.96 -0.82 15.86
N LEU A 71 -7.21 -1.01 14.56
CA LEU A 71 -6.19 -1.31 13.58
C LEU A 71 -5.79 -0.01 12.86
N ALA A 72 -4.54 0.41 13.04
CA ALA A 72 -3.96 1.53 12.31
C ALA A 72 -3.54 1.08 10.91
N GLY A 73 -3.95 1.80 9.88
CA GLY A 73 -3.58 1.54 8.49
C GLY A 73 -3.65 2.80 7.63
N PRO A 74 -3.37 2.69 6.32
CA PRO A 74 -3.51 3.82 5.40
C PRO A 74 -4.96 4.34 5.38
N ASP A 75 -5.13 5.66 5.46
CA ASP A 75 -6.41 6.37 5.35
C ASP A 75 -6.88 6.36 3.89
N ILE A 76 -7.32 5.17 3.48
CA ILE A 76 -7.83 4.85 2.17
C ILE A 76 -9.16 4.13 2.41
N PRO A 77 -10.22 4.44 1.65
CA PRO A 77 -11.51 3.76 1.82
C PRO A 77 -11.37 2.23 1.78
N ASN A 78 -11.98 1.54 2.75
CA ASN A 78 -11.83 0.09 2.94
C ASN A 78 -12.12 -0.77 1.69
N TRP A 79 -12.90 -0.27 0.74
CA TRP A 79 -13.23 -0.97 -0.51
C TRP A 79 -12.14 -0.87 -1.60
N ILE A 80 -11.21 0.10 -1.52
CA ILE A 80 -10.03 0.17 -2.41
C ILE A 80 -8.71 -0.11 -1.70
N LEU A 81 -8.67 -0.08 -0.36
CA LEU A 81 -7.45 -0.37 0.37
C LEU A 81 -6.81 -1.73 0.00
N PRO A 82 -7.56 -2.86 -0.10
CA PRO A 82 -6.97 -4.18 -0.39
C PRO A 82 -6.12 -4.24 -1.65
N PRO A 83 -6.54 -3.74 -2.84
CA PRO A 83 -5.69 -3.74 -4.02
C PRO A 83 -4.36 -3.01 -3.86
N PHE A 84 -4.31 -1.89 -3.12
CA PHE A 84 -3.05 -1.20 -2.84
C PHE A 84 -2.15 -2.03 -1.92
N ILE A 85 -2.73 -2.65 -0.88
CA ILE A 85 -1.98 -3.52 0.04
C ILE A 85 -1.44 -4.75 -0.71
N GLU A 86 -2.23 -5.35 -1.59
CA GLU A 86 -1.84 -6.51 -2.39
C GLU A 86 -0.74 -6.16 -3.39
N TRP A 87 -0.85 -5.02 -4.07
CA TRP A 87 0.12 -4.55 -5.05
C TRP A 87 1.45 -4.13 -4.42
N ALA A 88 1.42 -3.42 -3.29
CA ALA A 88 2.63 -2.86 -2.67
C ALA A 88 3.60 -3.95 -2.18
N ASP A 89 4.90 -3.81 -2.44
CA ASP A 89 5.90 -4.75 -1.90
C ASP A 89 6.03 -4.67 -0.38
N ALA A 90 5.90 -3.46 0.16
CA ALA A 90 5.86 -3.20 1.59
C ALA A 90 4.81 -2.14 1.94
N VAL A 91 4.17 -2.33 3.09
CA VAL A 91 3.27 -1.38 3.72
C VAL A 91 3.79 -1.19 5.13
N LEU A 92 4.24 0.03 5.43
CA LEU A 92 5.02 0.36 6.62
C LEU A 92 4.30 1.43 7.42
N TYR A 93 4.42 1.38 8.74
CA TYR A 93 3.77 2.33 9.65
C TYR A 93 4.80 3.22 10.34
N ALA A 94 4.75 4.52 10.05
CA ALA A 94 5.62 5.50 10.69
C ALA A 94 4.99 5.95 12.02
N SER A 95 5.77 5.87 13.10
CA SER A 95 5.32 6.26 14.44
C SER A 95 6.43 6.94 15.23
N ARG A 96 6.08 7.51 16.39
CA ARG A 96 7.05 7.95 17.39
C ARG A 96 7.06 6.96 18.54
N ASP A 97 8.26 6.62 18.99
CA ASP A 97 8.50 5.92 20.26
C ASP A 97 9.35 6.84 21.14
N GLY A 98 8.71 7.45 22.14
CA GLY A 98 9.28 8.58 22.87
C GLY A 98 9.68 9.72 21.93
N GLU A 99 10.98 10.05 21.93
CA GLU A 99 11.57 11.08 21.06
C GLU A 99 12.01 10.53 19.69
N GLN A 100 12.07 9.22 19.52
CA GLN A 100 12.56 8.58 18.31
C GLN A 100 11.46 8.42 17.27
N ARG A 101 11.81 8.58 16.00
CA ARG A 101 10.92 8.26 14.87
C ARG A 101 11.27 6.89 14.35
N VAL A 102 10.29 6.00 14.32
CA VAL A 102 10.47 4.59 13.97
C VAL A 102 9.52 4.21 12.83
N LEU A 103 9.97 3.28 12.01
CA LEU A 103 9.21 2.67 10.94
C LEU A 103 8.96 1.21 11.32
N ARG A 104 7.70 0.84 11.43
CA ARG A 104 7.26 -0.51 11.77
C ARG A 104 6.93 -1.26 10.49
N ALA A 105 7.56 -2.42 10.30
CA ALA A 105 7.41 -3.25 9.11
C ALA A 105 6.67 -4.57 9.40
N GLU A 106 6.40 -4.88 10.67
CA GLU A 106 5.66 -6.07 11.08
C GLU A 106 4.19 -5.74 11.40
N GLY A 107 3.28 -6.58 10.90
CA GLY A 107 1.86 -6.46 11.16
C GLY A 107 1.54 -6.98 12.55
N THR A 108 0.71 -6.25 13.29
CA THR A 108 0.25 -6.66 14.63
C THR A 108 -1.28 -6.59 14.69
N ASN A 109 -1.87 -6.92 15.83
CA ASN A 109 -3.31 -6.71 16.06
C ASN A 109 -3.71 -5.22 16.00
N VAL A 110 -2.75 -4.29 16.07
CA VAL A 110 -3.00 -2.84 16.07
C VAL A 110 -2.41 -2.11 14.87
N ILE A 111 -1.58 -2.77 14.05
CA ILE A 111 -0.95 -2.17 12.86
C ILE A 111 -1.12 -3.08 11.66
N LEU A 112 -1.69 -2.55 10.59
CA LEU A 112 -1.67 -3.17 9.28
C LEU A 112 -0.30 -2.92 8.63
N ALA A 113 0.44 -3.99 8.38
CA ALA A 113 1.70 -3.92 7.64
C ALA A 113 1.88 -5.12 6.72
N LYS A 114 2.73 -4.94 5.71
CA LYS A 114 3.14 -5.97 4.75
C LYS A 114 4.62 -5.81 4.49
N ASN A 115 5.35 -6.91 4.43
CA ASN A 115 6.81 -6.86 4.29
C ASN A 115 7.31 -7.99 3.41
N ARG A 116 7.40 -7.75 2.09
CA ARG A 116 8.07 -8.67 1.15
C ARG A 116 9.58 -8.48 1.09
N TYR A 117 10.08 -7.38 1.64
CA TYR A 117 11.50 -7.08 1.72
C TYR A 117 12.20 -7.74 2.90
N SER A 118 11.52 -8.56 3.70
CA SER A 118 12.09 -9.21 4.90
C SER A 118 12.77 -8.24 5.87
N LEU A 119 12.32 -6.98 5.91
CA LEU A 119 12.88 -5.96 6.81
C LEU A 119 12.73 -6.38 8.28
N PRO A 120 13.62 -5.92 9.18
CA PRO A 120 13.41 -6.03 10.62
C PRO A 120 12.05 -5.45 11.03
N ALA A 121 11.46 -5.99 12.09
CA ALA A 121 10.14 -5.57 12.59
C ALA A 121 10.04 -4.07 12.84
N GLU A 122 11.13 -3.46 13.29
CA GLU A 122 11.27 -2.04 13.51
C GLU A 122 12.63 -1.55 13.01
N LEU A 123 12.65 -0.35 12.43
CA LEU A 123 13.86 0.32 11.99
C LEU A 123 13.74 1.84 12.19
N PRO A 124 14.85 2.59 12.26
CA PRO A 124 14.81 4.04 12.33
C PRO A 124 14.08 4.62 11.11
N LEU A 125 13.24 5.65 11.33
CA LEU A 125 12.62 6.41 10.23
C LEU A 125 13.65 7.32 9.57
N SER A 126 14.59 6.71 8.86
CA SER A 126 15.62 7.38 8.07
C SER A 126 15.87 6.59 6.80
N TRP A 127 16.21 7.31 5.72
CA TRP A 127 16.55 6.67 4.46
C TRP A 127 17.73 5.71 4.60
N GLN A 128 18.76 6.10 5.34
CA GLN A 128 19.93 5.25 5.59
C GLN A 128 19.57 3.97 6.33
N GLY A 129 18.74 4.05 7.39
CA GLY A 129 18.28 2.87 8.13
C GLY A 129 17.51 1.90 7.25
N PHE A 130 16.65 2.43 6.38
CA PHE A 130 15.88 1.65 5.41
C PHE A 130 16.75 0.95 4.37
N VAL A 131 17.68 1.67 3.73
CA VAL A 131 18.60 1.08 2.73
C VAL A 131 19.50 0.03 3.36
N ASN A 132 20.06 0.31 4.55
CA ASN A 132 20.87 -0.66 5.28
C ASN A 132 20.08 -1.95 5.52
N ALA A 133 18.86 -1.84 6.04
CA ALA A 133 17.99 -2.99 6.31
C ALA A 133 17.71 -3.85 5.05
N MET A 134 17.43 -3.21 3.90
CA MET A 134 17.22 -3.93 2.63
C MET A 134 18.47 -4.69 2.17
N THR A 135 19.66 -4.11 2.35
CA THR A 135 20.93 -4.74 1.93
C THR A 135 21.41 -5.85 2.87
N SER A 136 21.08 -5.75 4.16
CA SER A 136 21.53 -6.68 5.21
C SER A 136 20.77 -8.01 5.27
N ASN A 137 19.78 -8.22 4.40
CA ASN A 137 18.92 -9.40 4.48
C ASN A 137 19.69 -10.73 4.30
N PRO A 138 19.53 -11.68 5.24
CA PRO A 138 20.34 -12.91 5.32
C PRO A 138 20.11 -13.91 4.18
N THR A 139 19.03 -13.77 3.40
CA THR A 139 18.80 -14.56 2.17
C THR A 139 19.89 -14.37 1.12
N ASN A 140 20.57 -13.21 1.10
CA ASN A 140 21.69 -12.95 0.21
C ASN A 140 23.04 -13.44 0.79
N THR A 141 23.12 -13.64 2.11
CA THR A 141 24.36 -14.05 2.80
C THR A 141 24.53 -15.57 2.80
N ALA A 142 23.43 -16.33 2.88
CA ALA A 142 23.47 -17.79 2.77
C ALA A 142 23.94 -18.26 1.38
N ASN A 143 23.46 -17.64 0.30
CA ASN A 143 23.89 -17.96 -1.07
C ASN A 143 25.35 -17.56 -1.34
N ARG A 144 25.86 -16.47 -0.73
CA ARG A 144 27.28 -16.09 -0.87
C ARG A 144 28.24 -17.02 -0.16
N LYS A 145 27.88 -17.58 1.00
CA LYS A 145 28.73 -18.55 1.72
C LYS A 145 28.77 -19.94 1.07
N ALA A 146 27.73 -20.33 0.35
CA ALA A 146 27.72 -21.59 -0.41
C ALA A 146 28.63 -21.52 -1.67
N GLN A 147 28.84 -20.33 -2.21
CA GLN A 147 29.61 -20.12 -3.45
C GLN A 147 31.12 -19.90 -3.22
N THR A 148 31.54 -19.68 -1.96
CA THR A 148 32.95 -19.50 -1.58
C THR A 148 33.61 -20.77 -1.06
N ASN A 149 32.89 -21.89 -1.02
CA ASN A 149 33.38 -23.19 -0.55
C ASN A 149 33.45 -24.25 -1.68
N GLY A 150 33.55 -23.80 -2.93
CA GLY A 150 33.75 -24.65 -4.12
C GLY A 150 35.08 -24.34 -4.80
#